data_AF-A0A378N969-F1
#
_entry.id   AF-A0A378N969-F1
#
_cell.length_a   1.000
_cell.length_b   1.000
_cell.length_c   1.000
_cell.angle_alpha   90.00
_cell.angle_beta   90.00
_cell.angle_gamma   90.00
#
_symmetry.space_group_name_H-M   'P 1'
#
loop_
_entity.id
_entity.type
_entity.pdbx_description
1 polymer ?
#
loop_
_entity_poly.entity_id
_entity_poly.type
_entity_poly.pdbx_seq_one_letter_code
_entity_poly.pdbx_strand_id
1 'polypeptide(L)'
;MQAGVEAQTLANCYTAIEIDLEVVPILNKIDLPAAEPERVAEEIEDIVGIDAIDAVRCSAKTGLGIEDVLEEIVKKMPAPEGDAEAPLQALIIDSWFDNYLALCL
;
A
#
# COMPACT_ATOMS: atom_id res chain seq x y z
N MET A 1 1.46 -3.60 22.73
CA MET A 1 1.69 -4.04 21.34
C MET A 1 2.06 -2.78 20.58
N GLN A 2 3.35 -2.59 20.36
CA GLN A 2 3.87 -1.44 19.62
C GLN A 2 3.54 -1.69 18.15
N ALA A 3 2.85 -0.76 17.49
CA ALA A 3 2.55 -0.81 16.07
C ALA A 3 3.81 -0.45 15.27
N GLY A 4 4.83 -1.30 15.34
CA GLY A 4 5.99 -1.27 14.45
C GLY A 4 5.72 -2.08 13.18
N VAL A 5 6.74 -2.24 12.34
CA VAL A 5 6.65 -3.08 11.15
C VAL A 5 6.44 -4.54 11.57
N GLU A 6 5.29 -5.12 11.23
CA GLU A 6 5.02 -6.52 11.54
C GLU A 6 5.62 -7.45 10.49
N ALA A 7 5.98 -8.68 10.88
CA ALA A 7 6.54 -9.67 9.96
C ALA A 7 5.61 -9.97 8.75
N GLN A 8 4.30 -9.82 8.93
CA GLN A 8 3.31 -9.96 7.85
C GLN A 8 3.42 -8.84 6.83
N THR A 9 3.63 -7.60 7.29
CA THR A 9 3.86 -6.45 6.40
C THR A 9 5.13 -6.64 5.59
N LEU A 10 6.21 -7.10 6.22
CA LEU A 10 7.47 -7.40 5.53
C LEU A 10 7.32 -8.47 4.45
N ALA A 11 6.64 -9.58 4.75
CA ALA A 11 6.43 -10.66 3.79
C ALA A 11 5.66 -10.19 2.53
N ASN A 12 4.65 -9.34 2.72
CA ASN A 12 3.89 -8.75 1.62
C ASN A 12 4.74 -7.76 0.81
N CYS A 13 5.54 -6.91 1.49
CA CYS A 13 6.46 -5.98 0.82
C CYS A 13 7.51 -6.72 -0.02
N TYR A 14 8.13 -7.77 0.50
CA TYR A 14 9.10 -8.56 -0.28
C TYR A 14 8.44 -9.20 -1.50
N THR A 15 7.25 -9.76 -1.35
CA THR A 15 6.50 -10.32 -2.49
C THR A 15 6.23 -9.25 -3.55
N ALA A 16 5.85 -8.03 -3.15
CA ALA A 16 5.59 -6.93 -4.07
C ALA A 16 6.85 -6.51 -4.86
N ILE A 17 8.00 -6.44 -4.19
CA ILE A 17 9.29 -6.13 -4.83
C ILE A 17 9.68 -7.24 -5.81
N GLU A 18 9.44 -8.52 -5.49
CA GLU A 18 9.75 -9.65 -6.38
C GLU A 18 8.96 -9.62 -7.69
N ILE A 19 7.74 -9.04 -7.68
CA ILE A 19 6.90 -8.88 -8.88
C ILE A 19 7.02 -7.50 -9.53
N ASP A 20 8.09 -6.76 -9.21
CA ASP A 20 8.44 -5.45 -9.79
C ASP A 20 7.33 -4.39 -9.61
N LEU A 21 6.62 -4.44 -8.48
CA LEU A 21 5.65 -3.40 -8.11
C LEU A 21 6.33 -2.26 -7.36
N GLU A 22 5.92 -1.04 -7.68
CA GLU A 22 6.27 0.16 -6.93
C GLU A 22 5.63 0.11 -5.53
N VAL A 23 6.42 0.30 -4.48
CA VAL A 23 5.95 0.26 -3.08
C VAL A 23 6.04 1.65 -2.47
N VAL A 24 4.88 2.21 -2.11
CA VAL A 24 4.78 3.53 -1.48
C VAL A 24 4.51 3.37 0.03
N PRO A 25 5.45 3.73 0.92
CA PRO A 25 5.24 3.64 2.35
C PRO A 25 4.28 4.74 2.84
N ILE A 26 3.30 4.36 3.67
CA ILE A 26 2.33 5.26 4.29
C ILE A 26 2.26 4.98 5.78
N LEU A 27 2.54 5.99 6.60
CA LEU A 27 2.56 5.87 8.06
C LEU A 27 1.20 6.29 8.62
N ASN A 28 0.39 5.32 9.02
CA ASN A 28 -0.95 5.57 9.56
C ASN A 28 -0.94 5.66 11.11
N LYS A 29 -2.03 6.19 11.68
CA LYS A 29 -2.33 6.30 13.13
C LYS A 29 -1.48 7.32 13.89
N ILE A 30 -1.05 8.39 13.22
CA ILE A 30 -0.28 9.48 13.86
C ILE A 30 -1.06 10.25 14.95
N ASP A 31 -2.36 10.03 15.07
CA ASP A 31 -3.21 10.61 16.12
C ASP A 31 -2.97 9.99 17.51
N LEU A 32 -2.31 8.83 17.58
CA LEU A 32 -2.05 8.16 18.85
C LEU A 32 -0.83 8.79 19.55
N PRO A 33 -0.89 9.05 20.87
CA PRO A 33 0.26 9.57 21.61
C PRO A 33 1.43 8.58 21.71
N ALA A 34 1.20 7.32 21.36
CA ALA A 34 2.22 6.27 21.27
C ALA A 34 2.70 6.02 19.83
N ALA A 35 2.28 6.85 18.85
CA ALA A 35 2.78 6.76 17.49
C ALA A 35 4.22 7.27 17.42
N GLU A 36 5.10 6.49 16.82
CA GLU A 36 6.52 6.82 16.64
C GLU A 36 6.84 6.78 15.13
N PRO A 37 6.31 7.70 14.32
CA PRO A 37 6.43 7.62 12.86
C PRO A 37 7.88 7.71 12.38
N GLU A 38 8.73 8.49 13.03
CA GLU A 38 10.17 8.58 12.69
C GLU A 38 10.87 7.23 12.87
N ARG A 39 10.66 6.58 14.03
CA ARG A 39 11.29 5.29 14.32
C ARG A 39 10.84 4.20 13.35
N VAL A 40 9.56 4.22 12.96
CA VAL A 40 9.01 3.27 12.00
C VAL A 40 9.52 3.55 10.58
N ALA A 41 9.71 4.81 10.19
CA ALA A 41 10.32 5.16 8.91
C ALA A 41 11.75 4.62 8.80
N GLU A 42 12.59 4.87 9.82
CA GLU A 42 13.96 4.34 9.88
C GLU A 42 13.97 2.81 9.82
N GLU A 43 13.06 2.14 10.53
CA GLU A 43 12.95 0.68 10.53
C GLU A 43 12.56 0.13 9.13
N ILE A 44 11.69 0.82 8.40
CA ILE A 44 11.33 0.44 7.02
C ILE A 44 12.52 0.60 6.08
N GLU A 45 13.29 1.68 6.19
CA GLU A 45 14.50 1.89 5.40
C GLU A 45 15.56 0.84 5.68
N ASP A 46 15.83 0.54 6.95
CA ASP A 46 16.86 -0.41 7.35
C ASP A 46 16.51 -1.85 6.96
N ILE A 47 15.23 -2.25 7.03
CA ILE A 47 14.79 -3.62 6.78
C ILE A 47 14.43 -3.87 5.30
N VAL A 48 13.69 -2.94 4.70
CA VAL A 48 13.13 -3.10 3.35
C VAL A 48 13.98 -2.39 2.30
N GLY A 49 14.70 -1.33 2.67
CA GLY A 49 15.51 -0.54 1.73
C GLY A 49 14.71 0.44 0.87
N ILE A 50 13.52 0.84 1.32
CA ILE A 50 12.65 1.81 0.64
C ILE A 50 12.69 3.12 1.40
N ASP A 51 12.81 4.23 0.68
CA ASP A 51 12.74 5.59 1.25
C ASP A 51 11.39 5.82 1.93
N ALA A 52 11.43 5.88 3.26
CA ALA A 52 10.27 6.00 4.13
C ALA A 52 10.38 7.24 5.04
N ILE A 53 11.51 7.95 5.05
CA ILE A 53 11.68 9.20 5.80
C ILE A 53 10.65 10.24 5.36
N ASP A 54 10.46 10.39 4.05
CA ASP A 54 9.49 11.32 3.45
C ASP A 54 8.10 10.68 3.23
N ALA A 55 7.85 9.53 3.86
CA ALA A 55 6.56 8.85 3.77
C ALA A 55 5.41 9.73 4.27
N VAL A 56 4.27 9.67 3.57
CA VAL A 56 3.08 10.40 3.98
C VAL A 56 2.57 9.87 5.32
N ARG A 57 2.34 10.80 6.23
CA ARG A 57 1.85 10.53 7.58
C ARG A 57 0.37 10.85 7.64
N CYS A 58 -0.45 9.85 7.91
CA CYS A 58 -1.90 10.00 7.90
C CYS A 58 -2.56 9.43 9.16
N SER A 59 -3.80 9.86 9.40
CA SER A 59 -4.68 9.29 10.41
C SER A 59 -6.02 8.98 9.77
N ALA A 60 -6.25 7.70 9.47
CA ALA A 60 -7.51 7.22 8.93
C ALA A 60 -8.72 7.49 9.85
N LYS A 61 -8.48 7.70 11.15
CA LYS A 61 -9.53 8.01 12.13
C LYS A 61 -10.02 9.45 12.04
N THR A 62 -9.09 10.39 11.84
CA THR A 62 -9.39 11.83 11.80
C THR A 62 -9.53 12.37 10.38
N GLY A 63 -9.07 11.62 9.38
CA GLY A 63 -8.99 12.04 7.98
C GLY A 63 -7.76 12.88 7.64
N LEU A 64 -6.87 13.13 8.61
CA LEU A 64 -5.64 13.89 8.38
C LEU A 64 -4.70 13.15 7.43
N GLY A 65 -4.18 13.84 6.42
CA GLY A 65 -3.18 13.31 5.49
C GLY A 65 -3.72 12.32 4.45
N ILE A 66 -5.03 12.10 4.36
CA ILE A 66 -5.62 11.20 3.35
C ILE A 66 -5.51 11.79 1.95
N GLU A 67 -5.68 13.11 1.81
CA GLU A 67 -5.50 13.80 0.52
C GLU A 67 -4.04 13.70 0.05
N ASP A 68 -3.09 13.91 0.96
CA ASP A 68 -1.66 13.75 0.69
C ASP A 68 -1.32 12.32 0.23
N VAL A 69 -1.94 11.30 0.85
CA VAL A 69 -1.78 9.89 0.43
C VAL A 69 -2.25 9.70 -1.00
N LEU A 70 -3.42 10.25 -1.37
CA LEU A 70 -3.95 10.13 -2.72
C LEU A 70 -3.07 10.85 -3.73
N GLU A 71 -2.59 12.04 -3.41
CA GLU A 71 -1.64 12.76 -4.27
C GLU A 71 -0.35 11.97 -4.47
N GLU A 72 0.19 11.38 -3.41
CA GLU A 72 1.42 10.61 -3.45
C GLU A 72 1.27 9.37 -4.33
N ILE A 73 0.15 8.66 -4.19
CA ILE A 73 -0.19 7.52 -5.06
C ILE A 73 -0.22 7.95 -6.53
N VAL A 74 -0.86 9.08 -6.85
CA VAL A 74 -0.93 9.57 -8.24
C VAL A 74 0.43 9.99 -8.77
N LYS A 75 1.32 10.53 -7.93
CA LYS A 75 2.67 10.97 -8.33
C LYS A 75 3.63 9.80 -8.54
N LYS A 76 3.57 8.77 -7.68
CA LYS A 76 4.53 7.66 -7.66
C LYS A 76 4.08 6.45 -8.47
N MET A 77 2.78 6.14 -8.52
CA MET A 77 2.30 4.95 -9.22
C MET A 77 2.29 5.17 -10.75
N PRO A 78 2.91 4.28 -11.53
CA PRO A 78 2.81 4.35 -12.99
C PRO A 78 1.38 4.04 -13.45
N ALA A 79 0.98 4.65 -14.56
CA ALA A 79 -0.27 4.30 -15.21
C ALA A 79 -0.20 2.88 -15.78
N PRO A 80 -1.31 2.12 -15.79
CA PRO A 80 -1.34 0.80 -16.40
C PRO A 80 -1.06 0.89 -17.90
N GLU A 81 -0.18 0.04 -18.39
CA GLU A 81 0.11 -0.08 -19.82
C GLU A 81 -0.77 -1.15 -20.46
N GLY A 82 -1.31 -0.87 -21.65
CA GLY A 82 -2.14 -1.81 -22.38
C GLY A 82 -2.70 -1.22 -23.67
N ASP A 83 -3.14 -2.09 -24.57
CA ASP A 83 -3.80 -1.74 -25.82
C ASP A 83 -5.28 -2.16 -25.75
N ALA A 84 -6.18 -1.20 -25.93
CA ALA A 84 -7.62 -1.43 -25.93
C ALA A 84 -8.11 -2.22 -27.16
N GLU A 85 -7.33 -2.22 -28.25
CA GLU A 85 -7.66 -2.92 -29.50
C GLU A 85 -7.06 -4.34 -29.56
N ALA A 86 -6.19 -4.70 -28.61
CA ALA A 86 -5.63 -6.04 -28.52
C ALA A 86 -6.67 -7.07 -28.06
N PRO A 87 -6.45 -8.39 -28.30
CA PRO A 87 -7.31 -9.43 -27.76
C PRO A 87 -7.45 -9.32 -26.23
N LEU A 88 -8.67 -9.50 -25.73
CA LEU A 88 -8.97 -9.39 -24.30
C LEU A 88 -8.08 -10.33 -23.48
N GLN A 89 -7.33 -9.74 -22.56
CA GLN A 89 -6.61 -10.44 -21.50
C GLN A 89 -7.03 -9.84 -20.17
N ALA A 90 -7.54 -10.69 -19.27
CA ALA A 90 -7.96 -10.29 -17.94
C ALA A 90 -7.40 -11.28 -16.91
N LEU A 91 -6.90 -10.74 -15.80
CA LEU A 91 -6.43 -11.52 -14.67
C LEU A 91 -7.53 -11.54 -13.60
N ILE A 92 -7.98 -12.73 -13.23
CA ILE A 92 -8.89 -12.92 -12.11
C ILE A 92 -8.07 -12.81 -10.82
N ILE A 93 -8.37 -11.80 -10.01
CA ILE A 93 -7.62 -11.52 -8.77
C ILE A 93 -8.34 -12.11 -7.56
N ASP A 94 -9.67 -12.04 -7.56
CA ASP A 94 -10.52 -12.58 -6.50
C ASP A 94 -11.82 -13.10 -7.11
N SER A 95 -12.50 -14.01 -6.41
CA SER A 95 -13.83 -14.46 -6.82
C SER A 95 -14.68 -14.69 -5.58
N TRP A 96 -15.93 -14.24 -5.61
CA TRP A 96 -16.88 -14.45 -4.53
C TRP A 96 -18.22 -14.94 -5.05
N PHE A 97 -19.00 -15.55 -4.15
CA PHE A 97 -20.33 -16.04 -4.48
C PHE A 97 -21.39 -15.02 -4.08
N ASP A 98 -22.15 -14.54 -5.06
CA ASP A 98 -23.35 -13.75 -4.85
C ASP A 98 -24.60 -14.64 -4.98
N ASN A 99 -25.52 -14.54 -4.03
CA ASN A 99 -26.69 -15.43 -3.99
C ASN A 99 -27.66 -15.23 -5.17
N TYR A 100 -27.62 -14.09 -5.85
CA TYR A 100 -28.47 -13.78 -7.01
C TYR A 100 -27.71 -13.91 -8.33
N LEU A 101 -26.44 -13.53 -8.36
CA LEU A 101 -25.60 -13.53 -9.58
C LEU A 101 -24.73 -14.79 -9.73
N ALA A 102 -24.74 -15.68 -8.74
CA ALA A 102 -23.87 -16.85 -8.62
C ALA A 102 -22.38 -16.46 -8.51
N LEU A 103 -21.50 -17.10 -9.27
CA LEU A 103 -20.05 -16.86 -9.16
C LEU A 103 -19.68 -15.53 -9.81
N CYS A 104 -19.16 -14.60 -9.00
CA CYS A 104 -18.51 -13.37 -9.46
C CYS A 104 -17.00 -13.61 -9.49
N LEU A 105 -16.40 -13.38 -10.66
CA LEU A 105 -14.96 -13.46 -10.94
C LEU A 105 -14.35 -12.05 -11.02
#